data_AF-A0A3D0P508-F1
#
_entry.id   AF-A0A3D0P508-F1
#
_cell.length_a   1.000
_cell.length_b   1.000
_cell.length_c   1.000
_cell.angle_alpha   90.00
_cell.angle_beta   90.00
_cell.angle_gamma   90.00
#
_symmetry.space_group_name_H-M   'P 1'
#
loop_
_entity.id
_entity.type
_entity.pdbx_description
1 polymer ?
#
loop_
_entity_poly.entity_id
_entity_poly.type
_entity_poly.pdbx_seq_one_letter_code
_entity_poly.pdbx_strand_id
1 'polypeptide(L)'
;TPVIIFDERNEQHLPLLVQYPRVDKGVYQETAYYISTHPGIVTPEVVAAGQIYVKNVIDTARERLGRLGFRVDPKVADIAERLAVVEHVDHFRFRNEPHPDIYNDVFTLFALNEGQTYRYAVSSAGAGGMVQMIPSTYRMVRAQFPNVPLNADFVEGMRDHLNAAQAMLLYMQWTWDDLKSRPSVSDALLRGLATQEQIMAAGYNSNPARLPGYITRGGAGWANLIPRETKIYLQIFASVEQHVPMTPRRR
;
A
#
# COMPACT_ATOMS: atom_id res chain seq x y z
N THR A 1 -5.68 12.91 2.32
CA THR A 1 -5.48 14.31 1.86
C THR A 1 -6.46 15.20 2.59
N PRO A 2 -6.11 16.46 2.85
CA PRO A 2 -7.04 17.43 3.41
C PRO A 2 -8.30 17.51 2.53
N VAL A 3 -9.48 17.41 3.14
CA VAL A 3 -10.75 17.67 2.48
C VAL A 3 -10.99 19.17 2.51
N ILE A 4 -11.19 19.77 1.35
CA ILE A 4 -11.52 21.18 1.20
C ILE A 4 -12.98 21.27 0.77
N ILE A 5 -13.76 22.11 1.47
CA ILE A 5 -15.15 22.42 1.09
C ILE A 5 -15.30 23.91 0.88
N PHE A 6 -16.27 24.29 0.07
CA PHE A 6 -16.65 25.69 -0.16
C PHE A 6 -18.08 25.89 0.32
N ASP A 7 -18.33 27.01 1.01
CA ASP A 7 -19.68 27.36 1.41
C ASP A 7 -20.47 28.08 0.29
N GLU A 8 -21.69 28.51 0.59
CA GLU A 8 -22.56 29.23 -0.36
C GLU A 8 -21.98 30.58 -0.83
N ARG A 9 -20.99 31.11 -0.12
CA ARG A 9 -20.27 32.35 -0.45
C ARG A 9 -18.95 32.08 -1.16
N ASN A 10 -18.66 30.81 -1.49
CA ASN A 10 -17.41 30.35 -2.07
C ASN A 10 -16.19 30.58 -1.14
N GLU A 11 -16.41 30.67 0.17
CA GLU A 11 -15.32 30.70 1.15
C GLU A 11 -14.81 29.28 1.40
N GLN A 12 -13.50 29.13 1.49
CA GLN A 12 -12.84 27.84 1.65
C GLN A 12 -12.78 27.44 3.13
N HIS A 13 -13.22 26.22 3.43
CA HIS A 13 -13.15 25.63 4.77
C HIS A 13 -12.38 24.30 4.76
N LEU A 14 -11.70 24.02 5.88
CA LEU A 14 -10.94 22.79 6.09
C LEU A 14 -11.55 22.00 7.27
N PRO A 15 -12.57 21.17 7.03
CA PRO A 15 -13.24 20.42 8.09
C PRO A 15 -12.30 19.41 8.75
N LEU A 16 -12.43 19.25 10.07
CA LEU A 16 -11.76 18.17 10.82
C LEU A 16 -12.51 16.84 10.63
N LEU A 17 -13.83 16.86 10.75
CA LEU A 17 -14.69 15.68 10.59
C LEU A 17 -15.61 15.89 9.40
N VAL A 18 -15.66 14.89 8.52
CA VAL A 18 -16.59 14.81 7.40
C VAL A 18 -17.59 13.70 7.70
N GLN A 19 -18.88 14.06 7.66
CA GLN A 19 -19.98 13.11 7.66
C GLN A 19 -20.46 12.93 6.22
N TYR A 20 -20.48 11.69 5.73
CA TYR A 20 -20.88 11.39 4.36
C TYR A 20 -21.88 10.24 4.31
N PRO A 21 -23.14 10.46 3.86
CA PRO A 21 -24.10 9.40 3.66
C PRO A 21 -23.69 8.58 2.44
N ARG A 22 -23.33 7.32 2.66
CA ARG A 22 -23.04 6.40 1.58
C ARG A 22 -24.35 5.87 1.01
N VAL A 23 -24.58 6.15 -0.27
CA VAL A 23 -25.74 5.70 -1.02
C VAL A 23 -25.26 4.84 -2.17
N ASP A 24 -25.82 3.64 -2.30
CA ASP A 24 -25.58 2.75 -3.45
C ASP A 24 -26.88 2.58 -4.23
N LYS A 25 -26.87 2.90 -5.52
CA LYS A 25 -28.06 2.87 -6.41
C LYS A 25 -29.29 3.57 -5.83
N GLY A 26 -29.11 4.71 -5.17
CA GLY A 26 -30.20 5.48 -4.54
C GLY A 26 -30.66 4.95 -3.19
N VAL A 27 -30.08 3.85 -2.69
CA VAL A 27 -30.40 3.26 -1.39
C VAL A 27 -29.33 3.63 -0.39
N TYR A 28 -29.72 4.30 0.70
CA TYR A 28 -28.85 4.57 1.84
C TYR A 28 -28.29 3.27 2.40
N GLN A 29 -26.97 3.21 2.54
CA GLN A 29 -26.25 2.06 3.09
C GLN A 29 -25.86 2.35 4.54
N GLU A 30 -25.12 3.43 4.75
CA GLU A 30 -24.53 3.80 6.03
C GLU A 30 -24.09 5.27 6.01
N THR A 31 -23.80 5.82 7.19
CA THR A 31 -23.15 7.12 7.31
C THR A 31 -21.69 6.89 7.68
N ALA A 32 -20.78 7.32 6.81
CA ALA A 32 -19.36 7.31 7.08
C ALA A 32 -18.95 8.58 7.82
N TYR A 33 -18.09 8.42 8.82
CA TYR A 33 -17.40 9.52 9.48
C TYR A 33 -15.91 9.39 9.15
N TYR A 34 -15.31 10.48 8.68
CA TYR A 34 -13.91 10.50 8.29
C TYR A 34 -13.24 11.76 8.84
N ILE A 35 -12.13 11.57 9.55
CA ILE A 35 -11.30 12.66 10.03
C ILE A 35 -10.29 12.99 8.93
N SER A 36 -10.39 14.20 8.39
CA SER A 36 -9.46 14.74 7.39
C SER A 36 -8.16 15.16 8.05
N THR A 37 -7.06 15.18 7.28
CA THR A 37 -5.85 15.86 7.75
C THR A 37 -6.07 17.37 7.80
N HIS A 38 -5.46 18.01 8.80
CA HIS A 38 -5.52 19.46 9.03
C HIS A 38 -4.19 19.91 9.66
N PRO A 39 -3.61 21.07 9.29
CA PRO A 39 -2.30 21.51 9.80
C PRO A 39 -2.20 21.51 11.34
N GLY A 40 -3.29 21.84 12.03
CA GLY A 40 -3.37 21.81 13.50
C GLY A 40 -3.35 20.42 14.16
N ILE A 41 -3.45 19.32 13.39
CA ILE A 41 -3.43 17.94 13.92
C ILE A 41 -2.34 17.06 13.29
N VAL A 42 -1.68 17.53 12.24
CA VAL A 42 -0.48 16.87 11.68
C VAL A 42 0.70 17.21 12.58
N THR A 43 0.78 16.56 13.73
CA THR A 43 1.90 16.70 14.69
C THR A 43 2.79 15.45 14.65
N PRO A 44 4.06 15.55 15.10
CA PRO A 44 4.96 14.40 15.16
C PRO A 44 4.37 13.20 15.92
N GLU A 45 3.62 13.45 17.00
CA GLU A 45 3.00 12.40 17.82
C GLU A 45 1.89 11.66 17.06
N VAL A 46 1.05 12.39 16.32
CA VAL A 46 -0.03 11.81 15.52
C VAL A 46 0.55 11.03 14.34
N VAL A 47 1.58 11.57 13.68
CA VAL A 47 2.30 10.85 12.61
C VAL A 47 2.93 9.56 13.14
N ALA A 48 3.59 9.61 14.30
CA ALA A 48 4.18 8.42 14.93
C ALA A 48 3.12 7.36 15.29
N ALA A 49 1.95 7.77 15.79
CA ALA A 49 0.83 6.87 16.05
C ALA A 49 0.36 6.15 14.76
N GLY A 50 0.32 6.87 13.64
CA GLY A 50 -0.01 6.31 12.33
C GLY A 50 1.01 5.29 11.83
N GLN A 51 2.31 5.58 11.99
CA GLN A 51 3.39 4.64 11.67
C GLN A 51 3.27 3.35 12.49
N ILE A 52 3.02 3.48 13.80
CA ILE A 52 2.80 2.35 14.71
C ILE A 52 1.58 1.53 14.27
N TYR A 53 0.48 2.20 13.89
CA TYR A 53 -0.71 1.52 13.41
C TYR A 53 -0.43 0.65 12.18
N VAL A 54 0.16 1.21 11.11
CA VAL A 54 0.48 0.46 9.89
C VAL A 54 1.40 -0.71 10.18
N LYS A 55 2.46 -0.47 10.97
CA LYS A 55 3.39 -1.51 11.40
C LYS A 55 2.69 -2.66 12.13
N ASN A 56 1.82 -2.34 13.09
CA ASN A 56 1.10 -3.33 13.89
C ASN A 56 0.11 -4.14 13.05
N VAL A 57 -0.56 -3.54 12.06
CA VAL A 57 -1.41 -4.27 11.11
C VAL A 57 -0.60 -5.32 10.36
N ILE A 58 0.55 -4.92 9.80
CA ILE A 58 1.43 -5.83 9.04
C ILE A 58 2.01 -6.94 9.95
N ASP A 59 2.44 -6.58 11.16
CA ASP A 59 3.00 -7.55 12.12
C ASP A 59 1.95 -8.55 12.61
N THR A 60 0.74 -8.09 12.90
CA THR A 60 -0.39 -8.94 13.29
C THR A 60 -0.80 -9.87 12.15
N ALA A 61 -0.87 -9.36 10.91
CA ALA A 61 -1.17 -10.18 9.74
C ALA A 61 -0.11 -11.26 9.52
N ARG A 62 1.18 -10.89 9.60
CA ARG A 62 2.30 -11.83 9.52
C ARG A 62 2.25 -12.90 10.61
N GLU A 63 1.96 -12.53 11.85
CA GLU A 63 1.82 -13.48 12.96
C GLU A 63 0.67 -14.46 12.73
N ARG A 64 -0.50 -13.97 12.31
CA ARG A 64 -1.66 -14.82 11.99
C ARG A 64 -1.34 -15.83 10.89
N LEU A 65 -0.66 -15.39 9.83
CA LEU A 65 -0.18 -16.28 8.77
C LEU A 65 0.82 -17.32 9.31
N GLY A 66 1.75 -16.91 10.17
CA GLY A 66 2.71 -17.80 10.80
C GLY A 66 2.07 -18.92 11.63
N ARG A 67 1.01 -18.60 12.40
CA ARG A 67 0.21 -19.59 13.16
C ARG A 67 -0.48 -20.61 12.26
N LEU A 68 -0.75 -20.25 11.00
CA LEU A 68 -1.30 -21.13 9.96
C LEU A 68 -0.22 -21.87 9.16
N GLY A 69 1.05 -21.73 9.52
CA GLY A 69 2.19 -22.37 8.85
C GLY A 69 2.74 -21.61 7.64
N PHE A 70 2.24 -20.40 7.35
CA PHE A 70 2.74 -19.56 6.26
C PHE A 70 3.82 -18.62 6.77
N ARG A 71 5.06 -18.86 6.36
CA ARG A 71 6.20 -18.01 6.70
C ARG A 71 6.29 -16.84 5.73
N VAL A 72 6.31 -15.62 6.27
CA VAL A 72 6.63 -14.40 5.53
C VAL A 72 7.97 -13.86 5.98
N ASP A 73 8.88 -13.65 5.03
CA ASP A 73 10.20 -13.11 5.28
C ASP A 73 10.10 -11.70 5.89
N PRO A 74 10.89 -11.37 6.93
CA PRO A 74 10.85 -10.05 7.56
C PRO A 74 11.00 -8.90 6.55
N LYS A 75 11.88 -9.07 5.57
CA LYS A 75 12.12 -8.07 4.52
C LYS A 75 10.93 -7.88 3.58
N VAL A 76 10.17 -8.95 3.31
CA VAL A 76 8.93 -8.88 2.53
C VAL A 76 7.88 -8.06 3.30
N ALA A 77 7.77 -8.28 4.61
CA ALA A 77 6.87 -7.50 5.47
C ALA A 77 7.29 -6.03 5.59
N ASP A 78 8.60 -5.75 5.68
CA ASP A 78 9.15 -4.39 5.63
C ASP A 78 8.77 -3.67 4.33
N ILE A 79 8.89 -4.33 3.18
CA ILE A 79 8.47 -3.77 1.89
C ILE A 79 6.95 -3.56 1.88
N ALA A 80 6.17 -4.51 2.39
CA ALA A 80 4.71 -4.41 2.44
C ALA A 80 4.24 -3.20 3.25
N GLU A 81 4.89 -2.92 4.40
CA GLU A 81 4.63 -1.73 5.21
C GLU A 81 4.84 -0.45 4.41
N ARG A 82 5.91 -0.37 3.61
CA ARG A 82 6.16 0.79 2.73
C ARG A 82 5.12 0.93 1.64
N LEU A 83 4.79 -0.18 0.97
CA LEU A 83 3.84 -0.15 -0.12
C LEU A 83 2.46 0.32 0.36
N ALA A 84 2.03 -0.07 1.57
CA ALA A 84 0.79 0.43 2.17
C ALA A 84 0.74 1.97 2.33
N VAL A 85 1.88 2.65 2.34
CA VAL A 85 1.97 4.12 2.29
C VAL A 85 2.01 4.61 0.84
N VAL A 86 2.86 3.99 0.01
CA VAL A 86 3.04 4.34 -1.41
C VAL A 86 1.70 4.31 -2.18
N GLU A 87 0.84 3.34 -1.88
CA GLU A 87 -0.48 3.20 -2.51
C GLU A 87 -1.39 4.43 -2.33
N HIS A 88 -1.15 5.27 -1.32
CA HIS A 88 -1.96 6.47 -1.03
C HIS A 88 -1.22 7.78 -1.27
N VAL A 89 -0.05 7.72 -1.90
CA VAL A 89 0.68 8.92 -2.34
C VAL A 89 0.12 9.37 -3.69
N ASP A 90 -0.51 10.54 -3.70
CA ASP A 90 -0.99 11.15 -4.94
C ASP A 90 0.19 11.60 -5.83
N HIS A 91 0.15 11.21 -7.10
CA HIS A 91 1.22 11.50 -8.06
C HIS A 91 1.38 12.98 -8.40
N PHE A 92 0.31 13.78 -8.29
CA PHE A 92 0.40 15.22 -8.52
C PHE A 92 1.02 15.90 -7.31
N ARG A 93 0.57 15.58 -6.09
CA ARG A 93 1.18 16.07 -4.84
C ARG A 93 2.65 15.72 -4.78
N PHE A 94 3.01 14.47 -5.10
CA PHE A 94 4.42 14.02 -5.11
C PHE A 94 5.34 14.85 -6.01
N ARG A 95 4.81 15.45 -7.09
CA ARG A 95 5.61 16.29 -7.99
C ARG A 95 5.70 17.75 -7.56
N ASN A 96 4.78 18.21 -6.72
CA ASN A 96 4.55 19.64 -6.49
C ASN A 96 4.64 20.05 -5.01
N GLU A 97 4.71 19.10 -4.08
CA GLU A 97 4.74 19.35 -2.64
C GLU A 97 5.99 18.72 -1.99
N PRO A 98 6.44 19.23 -0.83
CA PRO A 98 7.47 18.57 -0.04
C PRO A 98 7.03 17.14 0.33
N HIS A 99 7.84 16.14 -0.04
CA HIS A 99 7.47 14.74 0.14
C HIS A 99 7.16 14.35 1.60
N PRO A 100 7.90 14.82 2.63
CA PRO A 100 7.56 14.53 4.02
C PRO A 100 6.14 14.93 4.42
N ASP A 101 5.63 16.04 3.89
CA ASP A 101 4.29 16.54 4.24
C ASP A 101 3.20 15.57 3.73
N ILE A 102 3.41 14.98 2.55
CA ILE A 102 2.52 13.97 1.97
C ILE A 102 2.51 12.70 2.83
N TYR A 103 3.68 12.26 3.30
CA TYR A 103 3.78 11.05 4.12
C TYR A 103 3.18 11.28 5.51
N ASN A 104 3.42 12.45 6.10
CA ASN A 104 2.83 12.86 7.37
C ASN A 104 1.30 12.85 7.26
N ASP A 105 0.74 13.38 6.18
CA ASP A 105 -0.70 13.30 5.92
C ASP A 105 -1.19 11.84 5.91
N VAL A 106 -0.53 10.96 5.16
CA VAL A 106 -0.94 9.54 5.05
C VAL A 106 -0.93 8.87 6.43
N PHE A 107 0.13 9.06 7.22
CA PHE A 107 0.19 8.49 8.57
C PHE A 107 -0.80 9.12 9.53
N THR A 108 -1.01 10.44 9.48
CA THR A 108 -2.04 11.11 10.27
C THR A 108 -3.42 10.51 9.98
N LEU A 109 -3.74 10.17 8.73
CA LEU A 109 -5.01 9.50 8.41
C LEU A 109 -5.11 8.11 9.01
N PHE A 110 -4.02 7.34 9.03
CA PHE A 110 -3.98 6.05 9.71
C PHE A 110 -4.17 6.20 11.22
N ALA A 111 -3.56 7.21 11.84
CA ALA A 111 -3.72 7.46 13.27
C ALA A 111 -5.16 7.84 13.65
N LEU A 112 -5.81 8.69 12.84
CA LEU A 112 -7.10 9.28 13.17
C LEU A 112 -8.28 8.37 12.83
N ASN A 113 -8.14 7.52 11.81
CA ASN A 113 -9.25 6.70 11.32
C ASN A 113 -9.00 5.19 11.49
N GLU A 114 -7.78 4.76 11.81
CA GLU A 114 -7.38 3.36 12.03
C GLU A 114 -7.99 2.40 11.00
N GLY A 115 -8.80 1.41 11.42
CA GLY A 115 -9.41 0.42 10.54
C GLY A 115 -10.43 1.00 9.54
N GLN A 116 -10.76 2.28 9.65
CA GLN A 116 -11.61 3.00 8.69
C GLN A 116 -10.79 3.76 7.64
N THR A 117 -9.48 3.93 7.82
CA THR A 117 -8.61 4.63 6.88
C THR A 117 -8.65 3.93 5.51
N TYR A 118 -8.96 4.68 4.45
CA TYR A 118 -9.06 4.19 3.07
C TYR A 118 -10.09 3.07 2.83
N ARG A 119 -11.04 2.84 3.75
CA ARG A 119 -12.11 1.84 3.63
C ARG A 119 -12.92 1.96 2.32
N TYR A 120 -13.03 3.18 1.79
CA TYR A 120 -13.76 3.48 0.55
C TYR A 120 -12.85 3.89 -0.61
N ALA A 121 -11.52 3.82 -0.43
CA ALA A 121 -10.59 4.13 -1.50
C ALA A 121 -10.62 3.02 -2.54
N VAL A 122 -11.06 3.37 -3.75
CA VAL A 122 -11.13 2.46 -4.90
C VAL A 122 -10.52 3.13 -6.12
N SER A 123 -9.51 2.50 -6.73
CA SER A 123 -8.91 2.98 -7.97
C SER A 123 -9.78 2.69 -9.19
N SER A 124 -9.45 3.28 -10.34
CA SER A 124 -10.13 2.99 -11.62
C SER A 124 -10.04 1.52 -12.04
N ALA A 125 -9.00 0.80 -11.60
CA ALA A 125 -8.84 -0.63 -11.81
C ALA A 125 -9.61 -1.49 -10.78
N GLY A 126 -10.34 -0.87 -9.86
CA GLY A 126 -11.06 -1.53 -8.78
C GLY A 126 -10.17 -1.94 -7.60
N ALA A 127 -8.95 -1.42 -7.52
CA ALA A 127 -8.03 -1.71 -6.42
C ALA A 127 -8.55 -1.06 -5.14
N GLY A 128 -8.61 -1.80 -4.03
CA GLY A 128 -9.36 -1.38 -2.85
C GLY A 128 -8.56 -1.29 -1.55
N GLY A 129 -8.95 -0.37 -0.68
CA GLY A 129 -8.54 -0.36 0.73
C GLY A 129 -7.09 0.09 0.98
N MET A 130 -6.58 -0.25 2.16
CA MET A 130 -5.23 0.09 2.64
C MET A 130 -4.13 -0.35 1.66
N VAL A 131 -4.27 -1.52 1.04
CA VAL A 131 -3.19 -2.15 0.25
C VAL A 131 -3.40 -2.03 -1.27
N GLN A 132 -4.50 -1.38 -1.69
CA GLN A 132 -4.89 -1.22 -3.10
C GLN A 132 -4.70 -2.51 -3.93
N MET A 133 -5.16 -3.65 -3.42
CA MET A 133 -5.13 -4.90 -4.18
C MET A 133 -6.34 -4.96 -5.12
N ILE A 134 -6.15 -5.42 -6.36
CA ILE A 134 -7.23 -5.58 -7.34
C ILE A 134 -8.00 -6.90 -7.16
N PRO A 135 -9.28 -6.97 -7.60
CA PRO A 135 -10.13 -8.15 -7.38
C PRO A 135 -9.58 -9.45 -7.98
N SER A 136 -8.95 -9.39 -9.15
CA SER A 136 -8.35 -10.57 -9.80
C SER A 136 -7.19 -11.14 -8.99
N THR A 137 -6.32 -10.29 -8.44
CA THR A 137 -5.20 -10.70 -7.59
C THR A 137 -5.71 -11.29 -6.29
N TYR A 138 -6.71 -10.67 -5.65
CA TYR A 138 -7.29 -11.21 -4.43
C TYR A 138 -7.91 -12.59 -4.63
N ARG A 139 -8.66 -12.80 -5.73
CA ARG A 139 -9.19 -14.12 -6.10
C ARG A 139 -8.09 -15.16 -6.31
N MET A 140 -7.00 -14.77 -6.99
CA MET A 140 -5.85 -15.64 -7.20
C MET A 140 -5.19 -16.05 -5.88
N VAL A 141 -4.97 -15.09 -4.96
CA VAL A 141 -4.42 -15.36 -3.62
C VAL A 141 -5.32 -16.32 -2.86
N ARG A 142 -6.64 -16.08 -2.84
CA ARG A 142 -7.58 -16.99 -2.18
C ARG A 142 -7.58 -18.40 -2.76
N ALA A 143 -7.45 -18.53 -4.08
CA ALA A 143 -7.36 -19.83 -4.74
C ALA A 143 -6.03 -20.55 -4.43
N GLN A 144 -4.93 -19.80 -4.36
CA GLN A 144 -3.60 -20.33 -4.04
C GLN A 144 -3.47 -20.74 -2.56
N PHE A 145 -4.17 -20.04 -1.66
CA PHE A 145 -4.10 -20.23 -0.22
C PHE A 145 -5.49 -20.52 0.39
N PRO A 146 -6.15 -21.64 0.01
CA PRO A 146 -7.53 -21.91 0.41
C PRO A 146 -7.70 -22.16 1.91
N ASN A 147 -6.62 -22.52 2.60
CA ASN A 147 -6.61 -22.79 4.05
C ASN A 147 -6.45 -21.51 4.90
N VAL A 148 -6.22 -20.35 4.27
CA VAL A 148 -6.21 -19.06 4.98
C VAL A 148 -7.63 -18.51 4.93
N PRO A 149 -8.25 -18.17 6.08
CA PRO A 149 -9.64 -17.71 6.13
C PRO A 149 -9.78 -16.24 5.70
N LEU A 150 -9.38 -15.95 4.45
CA LEU A 150 -9.60 -14.66 3.81
C LEU A 150 -11.09 -14.49 3.45
N ASN A 151 -11.61 -13.29 3.66
CA ASN A 151 -13.00 -12.93 3.37
C ASN A 151 -13.37 -13.32 1.91
N ALA A 152 -14.54 -13.93 1.74
CA ALA A 152 -15.00 -14.33 0.43
C ALA A 152 -15.39 -13.13 -0.44
N ASP A 153 -15.94 -12.10 0.19
CA ASP A 153 -16.27 -10.84 -0.47
C ASP A 153 -15.02 -9.96 -0.55
N PHE A 154 -14.68 -9.54 -1.77
CA PHE A 154 -13.51 -8.71 -2.01
C PHE A 154 -13.62 -7.33 -1.35
N VAL A 155 -14.81 -6.72 -1.39
CA VAL A 155 -15.00 -5.36 -0.87
C VAL A 155 -14.85 -5.38 0.64
N GLU A 156 -15.56 -6.28 1.33
CA GLU A 156 -15.42 -6.43 2.79
C GLU A 156 -14.01 -6.89 3.17
N GLY A 157 -13.39 -7.74 2.36
CA GLY A 157 -12.01 -8.16 2.55
C GLY A 157 -10.99 -7.01 2.46
N MET A 158 -11.13 -6.09 1.51
CA MET A 158 -10.20 -4.96 1.38
C MET A 158 -10.49 -3.83 2.37
N ARG A 159 -11.69 -3.79 2.95
CA ARG A 159 -12.07 -2.87 4.03
C ARG A 159 -11.48 -3.26 5.37
N ASP A 160 -11.35 -4.56 5.62
CA ASP A 160 -10.65 -5.07 6.80
C ASP A 160 -9.14 -5.04 6.55
N HIS A 161 -8.43 -4.12 7.23
CA HIS A 161 -6.99 -3.95 7.09
C HIS A 161 -6.19 -5.22 7.40
N LEU A 162 -6.61 -6.03 8.38
CA LEU A 162 -5.91 -7.27 8.72
C LEU A 162 -6.11 -8.32 7.63
N ASN A 163 -7.33 -8.47 7.11
CA ASN A 163 -7.58 -9.36 5.97
C ASN A 163 -6.80 -8.92 4.73
N ALA A 164 -6.83 -7.61 4.42
CA ALA A 164 -6.11 -7.03 3.30
C ALA A 164 -4.60 -7.23 3.42
N ALA A 165 -4.02 -6.98 4.61
CA ALA A 165 -2.62 -7.21 4.89
C ALA A 165 -2.22 -8.68 4.80
N GLN A 166 -3.05 -9.62 5.29
CA GLN A 166 -2.80 -11.06 5.12
C GLN A 166 -2.74 -11.43 3.64
N ALA A 167 -3.67 -10.95 2.82
CA ALA A 167 -3.67 -11.21 1.38
C ALA A 167 -2.46 -10.59 0.67
N MET A 168 -2.10 -9.35 1.02
CA MET A 168 -0.91 -8.66 0.52
C MET A 168 0.37 -9.45 0.83
N LEU A 169 0.57 -9.87 2.08
CA LEU A 169 1.77 -10.60 2.49
C LEU A 169 1.87 -11.97 1.81
N LEU A 170 0.76 -12.70 1.66
CA LEU A 170 0.72 -13.95 0.90
C LEU A 170 1.11 -13.74 -0.57
N TYR A 171 0.51 -12.74 -1.21
CA TYR A 171 0.84 -12.40 -2.60
C TYR A 171 2.31 -12.02 -2.76
N MET A 172 2.80 -11.15 -1.90
CA MET A 172 4.17 -10.64 -1.97
C MET A 172 5.22 -11.73 -1.69
N GLN A 173 4.99 -12.57 -0.67
CA GLN A 173 5.90 -13.68 -0.38
C GLN A 173 5.92 -14.68 -1.54
N TRP A 174 4.75 -15.09 -2.03
CA TRP A 174 4.64 -16.03 -3.15
C TRP A 174 5.28 -15.50 -4.43
N THR A 175 5.04 -14.22 -4.73
CA THR A 175 5.63 -13.54 -5.89
C THR A 175 7.15 -13.44 -5.75
N TRP A 176 7.64 -13.13 -4.55
CA TRP A 176 9.08 -13.07 -4.29
C TRP A 176 9.74 -14.44 -4.44
N ASP A 177 9.10 -15.50 -3.97
CA ASP A 177 9.59 -16.88 -4.10
C ASP A 177 9.69 -17.32 -5.58
N ASP A 178 8.70 -16.97 -6.42
CA ASP A 178 8.82 -17.19 -7.87
C ASP A 178 9.95 -16.34 -8.47
N LEU A 179 9.94 -15.03 -8.24
CA LEU A 179 10.88 -14.11 -8.87
C LEU A 179 12.33 -14.45 -8.52
N LYS A 180 12.64 -14.69 -7.25
CA LYS A 180 14.02 -15.02 -6.82
C LYS A 180 14.53 -16.34 -7.38
N SER A 181 13.63 -17.24 -7.78
CA SER A 181 13.98 -18.51 -8.45
C SER A 181 14.33 -18.32 -9.93
N ARG A 182 13.99 -17.18 -10.54
CA ARG A 182 14.29 -16.88 -11.94
C ARG A 182 15.79 -16.53 -12.09
N PRO A 183 16.54 -17.19 -12.99
CA PRO A 183 17.98 -16.93 -13.16
C PRO A 183 18.31 -15.46 -13.45
N SER A 184 17.50 -14.78 -14.26
CA SER A 184 17.71 -13.36 -14.58
C SER A 184 17.57 -12.44 -13.37
N VAL A 185 16.64 -12.74 -12.47
CA VAL A 185 16.43 -11.98 -11.23
C VAL A 185 17.55 -12.28 -10.25
N SER A 186 17.89 -13.56 -10.06
CA SER A 186 18.98 -13.97 -9.17
C SER A 186 20.33 -13.37 -9.59
N ASP A 187 20.67 -13.40 -10.89
CA ASP A 187 21.89 -12.76 -11.43
C ASP A 187 21.87 -11.24 -11.22
N ALA A 188 20.74 -10.58 -11.47
CA ALA A 188 20.62 -9.14 -11.26
C ALA A 188 20.79 -8.72 -9.80
N LEU A 189 20.29 -9.51 -8.85
CA LEU A 189 20.51 -9.28 -7.42
C LEU A 189 21.99 -9.47 -7.05
N LEU A 190 22.61 -10.56 -7.51
CA LEU A 190 24.03 -10.86 -7.24
C LEU A 190 24.97 -9.80 -7.80
N ARG A 191 24.65 -9.25 -8.97
CA ARG A 191 25.45 -8.21 -9.65
C ARG A 191 25.08 -6.79 -9.23
N GLY A 192 24.11 -6.62 -8.33
CA GLY A 192 23.66 -5.30 -7.87
C GLY A 192 22.96 -4.47 -8.96
N LEU A 193 22.41 -5.10 -9.99
CA LEU A 193 21.64 -4.43 -11.05
C LEU A 193 20.23 -4.03 -10.59
N ALA A 194 19.73 -4.71 -9.57
CA ALA A 194 18.44 -4.45 -8.92
C ALA A 194 18.52 -4.87 -7.45
N THR A 195 17.68 -4.26 -6.61
CA THR A 195 17.48 -4.71 -5.23
C THR A 195 16.18 -5.49 -5.08
N GLN A 196 16.02 -6.24 -3.98
CA GLN A 196 14.77 -6.95 -3.67
C GLN A 196 13.59 -5.97 -3.61
N GLU A 197 13.79 -4.82 -2.97
CA GLU A 197 12.78 -3.76 -2.81
C GLU A 197 12.32 -3.24 -4.16
N GLN A 198 13.25 -2.94 -5.08
CA GLN A 198 12.90 -2.46 -6.42
C GLN A 198 12.09 -3.50 -7.20
N ILE A 199 12.50 -4.77 -7.14
CA ILE A 199 11.81 -5.85 -7.86
C ILE A 199 10.42 -6.08 -7.27
N MET A 200 10.29 -6.13 -5.95
CA MET A 200 9.01 -6.35 -5.29
C MET A 200 8.06 -5.17 -5.46
N ALA A 201 8.53 -3.93 -5.29
CA ALA A 201 7.70 -2.74 -5.51
C ALA A 201 7.23 -2.64 -6.97
N ALA A 202 8.13 -2.87 -7.95
CA ALA A 202 7.74 -2.89 -9.36
C ALA A 202 6.76 -4.03 -9.67
N GLY A 203 6.95 -5.20 -9.06
CA GLY A 203 6.09 -6.37 -9.25
C GLY A 203 4.74 -6.25 -8.57
N TYR A 204 4.61 -5.44 -7.52
CA TYR A 204 3.34 -5.16 -6.86
C TYR A 204 2.48 -4.21 -7.69
N ASN A 205 3.07 -3.11 -8.18
CA ASN A 205 2.37 -2.11 -9.00
C ASN A 205 2.10 -2.59 -10.45
N SER A 206 2.89 -3.53 -10.96
CA SER A 206 2.77 -4.03 -12.33
C SER A 206 2.61 -5.55 -12.38
N ASN A 207 2.84 -6.16 -13.55
CA ASN A 207 2.80 -7.61 -13.68
C ASN A 207 4.19 -8.21 -13.37
N PRO A 208 4.36 -8.94 -12.24
CA PRO A 208 5.67 -9.46 -11.84
C PRO A 208 6.26 -10.43 -12.86
N ALA A 209 5.43 -11.17 -13.60
CA ALA A 209 5.89 -12.11 -14.62
C ALA A 209 6.66 -11.43 -15.78
N ARG A 210 6.53 -10.11 -15.94
CA ARG A 210 7.26 -9.33 -16.97
C ARG A 210 8.66 -8.88 -16.51
N LEU A 211 8.91 -8.82 -15.20
CA LEU A 211 10.16 -8.29 -14.64
C LEU A 211 11.41 -9.05 -15.11
N PRO A 212 11.45 -10.39 -15.14
CA PRO A 212 12.58 -11.14 -15.69
C PRO A 212 12.98 -10.67 -17.09
N GLY A 213 11.99 -10.45 -17.97
CA GLY A 213 12.23 -9.99 -19.33
C GLY A 213 12.77 -8.56 -19.41
N TYR A 214 12.30 -7.65 -18.56
CA TYR A 214 12.86 -6.29 -18.48
C TYR A 214 14.32 -6.32 -18.01
N ILE A 215 14.63 -7.13 -17.01
CA ILE A 215 15.98 -7.30 -16.46
C ILE A 215 16.92 -7.87 -17.53
N THR A 216 16.54 -8.95 -18.20
CA THR A 216 17.35 -9.57 -19.25
C THR A 216 17.66 -8.60 -20.39
N ARG A 217 16.68 -7.79 -20.82
CA ARG A 217 16.88 -6.86 -21.95
C ARG A 217 17.63 -5.59 -21.55
N GLY A 218 17.40 -5.09 -20.33
CA GLY A 218 17.90 -3.77 -19.93
C GLY A 218 19.17 -3.79 -19.09
N GLY A 219 19.53 -4.93 -18.47
CA GLY A 219 20.65 -4.99 -17.52
C GLY A 219 20.51 -3.92 -16.44
N ALA A 220 21.54 -3.10 -16.23
CA ALA A 220 21.49 -1.96 -15.30
C ALA A 220 20.39 -0.93 -15.64
N GLY A 221 19.97 -0.84 -16.90
CA GLY A 221 18.92 0.05 -17.38
C GLY A 221 17.51 -0.56 -17.39
N TRP A 222 17.29 -1.72 -16.77
CA TRP A 222 16.00 -2.44 -16.84
C TRP A 222 14.80 -1.59 -16.39
N ALA A 223 14.99 -0.73 -15.38
CA ALA A 223 13.96 0.16 -14.86
C ALA A 223 13.48 1.18 -15.92
N ASN A 224 14.24 1.41 -17.00
CA ASN A 224 13.79 2.24 -18.13
C ASN A 224 12.77 1.52 -19.02
N LEU A 225 12.63 0.20 -18.92
CA LEU A 225 11.75 -0.61 -19.75
C LEU A 225 10.39 -0.91 -19.10
N ILE A 226 10.24 -0.65 -17.80
CA ILE A 226 8.98 -0.86 -17.09
C ILE A 226 7.94 0.23 -17.46
N PRO A 227 6.64 0.02 -17.21
CA PRO A 227 5.61 1.02 -17.47
C PRO A 227 5.89 2.36 -16.77
N ARG A 228 5.45 3.46 -17.40
CA ARG A 228 5.69 4.83 -16.89
C ARG A 228 5.16 5.02 -15.46
N GLU A 229 3.98 4.49 -15.18
CA GLU A 229 3.37 4.54 -13.85
C GLU A 229 4.26 3.84 -12.81
N THR A 230 4.74 2.64 -13.13
CA THR A 230 5.64 1.88 -12.24
C THR A 230 6.98 2.58 -12.01
N LYS A 231 7.49 3.37 -12.97
CA LYS A 231 8.67 4.21 -12.73
C LYS A 231 8.42 5.28 -11.66
N ILE A 232 7.27 5.95 -11.73
CA ILE A 232 6.87 6.94 -10.72
C ILE A 232 6.67 6.24 -9.37
N TYR A 233 6.02 5.08 -9.36
CA TYR A 233 5.84 4.26 -8.17
C TYR A 233 7.18 3.91 -7.49
N LEU A 234 8.20 3.53 -8.26
CA LEU A 234 9.55 3.28 -7.71
C LEU A 234 10.23 4.54 -7.17
N GLN A 235 9.98 5.72 -7.76
CA GLN A 235 10.47 6.99 -7.25
C GLN A 235 9.83 7.33 -5.90
N ILE A 236 8.51 7.13 -5.78
CA ILE A 236 7.79 7.31 -4.52
C ILE A 236 8.32 6.35 -3.48
N PHE A 237 8.45 5.06 -3.80
CA PHE A 237 9.00 4.05 -2.89
C PHE A 237 10.39 4.45 -2.35
N ALA A 238 11.31 4.83 -3.24
CA ALA A 238 12.65 5.28 -2.86
C ALA A 238 12.60 6.54 -1.97
N SER A 239 11.67 7.44 -2.26
CA SER A 239 11.50 8.64 -1.44
C SER A 239 10.93 8.35 -0.05
N VAL A 240 9.99 7.41 0.08
CA VAL A 240 9.47 6.95 1.38
C VAL A 240 10.61 6.34 2.21
N GLU A 241 11.43 5.48 1.61
CA GLU A 241 12.60 4.88 2.28
C GLU A 241 13.57 5.94 2.81
N GLN A 242 13.75 7.05 2.08
CA GLN A 242 14.63 8.14 2.49
C GLN A 242 14.06 8.99 3.63
N HIS A 243 12.76 9.29 3.62
CA HIS A 243 12.15 10.30 4.49
C HIS A 243 11.39 9.73 5.68
N VAL A 244 11.08 8.43 5.67
CA VAL A 244 10.36 7.76 6.74
C VAL A 244 11.27 6.69 7.32
N PRO A 245 12.13 6.99 8.31
CA PRO A 245 13.00 5.98 8.91
C PRO A 245 12.19 4.81 9.47
N MET A 246 12.65 3.59 9.25
CA MET A 246 12.04 2.37 9.79
C MET A 246 13.13 1.47 10.36
N THR A 247 12.85 0.89 11.53
CA THR A 247 13.70 -0.16 12.09
C THR A 247 13.33 -1.49 11.41
N PRO A 248 14.27 -2.13 10.67
CA PRO A 248 13.98 -3.39 9.98
C PRO A 248 13.49 -4.48 10.94
N ARG A 249 12.56 -5.31 10.48
CA ARG A 249 12.10 -6.47 11.25
C ARG A 249 13.24 -7.47 11.43
N ARG A 250 13.38 -8.00 12.66
CA ARG A 250 14.37 -9.03 12.97
C ARG A 250 14.04 -10.35 12.25
N ARG A 251 15.10 -11.11 11.93
CA ARG A 251 15.03 -12.45 11.30
C ARG A 251 14.39 -13.48 12.22
#